data_AF-V6SBX1-F1
#
_entry.id   AF-V6SBX1-F1
#
_cell.length_a   1.000
_cell.length_b   1.000
_cell.length_c   1.000
_cell.angle_alpha   90.00
_cell.angle_beta   90.00
_cell.angle_gamma   90.00
#
_symmetry.space_group_name_H-M   'P 1'
#
loop_
_entity.id
_entity.type
_entity.pdbx_description
1 polymer ?
#
loop_
_entity_poly.entity_id
_entity_poly.type
_entity_poly.pdbx_seq_one_letter_code
_entity_poly.pdbx_strand_id
1 'polypeptide(L)'
;MGIIKLKNIRTFSYHGCLVEEGKIGSDYSVDLEIKTDLRKSSFSDELADTVDYVHLNKIVVEEMDIRSKLLEHVAQRIIARIFKETPSVSRIIVAVSKLNPPIGGDVEAVTIQIEEYRN
;
A
#
# COMPACT_ATOMS: atom_id res chain seq x y z
N MET A 1 16.39 12.44 -7.76
CA MET A 1 15.33 11.46 -7.48
C MET A 1 15.51 10.94 -6.07
N GLY A 2 14.44 10.95 -5.27
CA GLY A 2 14.41 10.46 -3.90
C GLY A 2 13.34 9.38 -3.71
N ILE A 3 13.24 8.87 -2.48
CA ILE A 3 12.31 7.80 -2.11
C ILE A 3 11.56 8.21 -0.85
N ILE A 4 10.25 8.03 -0.84
CA ILE A 4 9.42 8.12 0.37
C ILE A 4 8.95 6.70 0.71
N LYS A 5 9.09 6.31 1.98
CA LYS A 5 8.67 5.00 2.49
C LYS A 5 7.69 5.17 3.63
N LEU A 6 6.51 4.57 3.51
CA LEU A 6 5.60 4.35 4.62
C LEU A 6 5.72 2.88 5.00
N LYS A 7 6.06 2.62 6.26
CA LYS A 7 6.28 1.27 6.75
C LYS A 7 5.19 0.85 7.70
N ASN A 8 4.79 -0.41 7.59
CA ASN A 8 3.92 -1.09 8.53
C ASN A 8 2.61 -0.34 8.80
N ILE A 9 1.93 0.10 7.73
CA ILE A 9 0.59 0.67 7.83
C ILE A 9 -0.34 -0.45 8.25
N ARG A 10 -0.80 -0.43 9.51
CA ARG A 10 -1.68 -1.46 10.08
C ARG A 10 -3.12 -1.17 9.69
N THR A 11 -3.81 -2.20 9.21
CA THR A 11 -5.24 -2.13 8.85
C THR A 11 -5.94 -3.41 9.29
N PHE A 12 -7.23 -3.30 9.59
CA PHE A 12 -8.11 -4.46 9.79
C PHE A 12 -9.06 -4.52 8.59
N SER A 13 -9.12 -5.66 7.92
CA SER A 13 -9.84 -5.76 6.65
C SER A 13 -10.44 -7.15 6.43
N TYR A 14 -11.42 -7.25 5.54
CA TYR A 14 -12.21 -8.46 5.31
C TYR A 14 -11.80 -9.20 4.03
N HIS A 15 -10.52 -9.11 3.65
CA HIS A 15 -10.02 -9.78 2.45
C HIS A 15 -9.93 -11.29 2.65
N GLY A 16 -10.13 -12.02 1.56
CA GLY A 16 -10.01 -13.48 1.56
C GLY A 16 -10.93 -14.14 0.56
N CYS A 17 -10.51 -15.29 0.07
CA CYS A 17 -11.27 -16.11 -0.86
C CYS A 17 -12.41 -16.83 -0.16
N LEU A 18 -12.23 -17.20 1.11
CA LEU A 18 -13.21 -17.93 1.88
C LEU A 18 -14.32 -16.99 2.39
N VAL A 19 -15.53 -17.52 2.53
CA VAL A 19 -16.69 -16.75 3.01
C VAL A 19 -16.49 -16.36 4.47
N GLU A 20 -15.86 -17.25 5.24
CA GLU A 20 -15.52 -17.10 6.65
C GLU A 20 -14.53 -15.96 6.87
N GLU A 21 -13.49 -15.86 6.03
CA GLU A 21 -12.52 -14.75 6.07
C GLU A 21 -13.22 -13.40 5.86
N GLY A 22 -14.19 -13.36 4.94
CA GLY A 22 -15.00 -12.17 4.69
C GLY A 22 -15.93 -11.76 5.83
N LYS A 23 -16.14 -12.62 6.83
CA LYS A 23 -16.98 -12.34 8.01
C LYS A 23 -16.15 -12.02 9.25
N ILE A 24 -15.05 -12.74 9.45
CA ILE A 24 -14.19 -12.59 10.63
C ILE A 24 -13.29 -11.36 10.49
N GLY A 25 -12.74 -11.15 9.29
CA GLY A 25 -11.69 -10.16 9.07
C GLY A 25 -10.32 -10.65 9.56
N SER A 26 -9.27 -9.88 9.27
CA SER A 26 -7.91 -10.16 9.71
C SER A 26 -7.10 -8.86 9.80
N ASP A 27 -6.01 -8.90 10.55
CA ASP A 27 -5.01 -7.84 10.55
C ASP A 27 -4.09 -7.94 9.35
N TYR A 28 -3.81 -6.79 8.75
CA TYR A 28 -2.90 -6.62 7.63
C TYR A 28 -1.86 -5.55 7.94
N SER A 29 -0.69 -5.67 7.32
CA SER A 29 0.25 -4.56 7.19
C SER A 29 0.53 -4.25 5.73
N VAL A 30 0.69 -2.97 5.44
CA VAL A 30 1.10 -2.50 4.12
C VAL A 30 2.40 -1.71 4.24
N ASP A 31 3.40 -2.08 3.44
CA ASP A 31 4.58 -1.27 3.19
C ASP A 31 4.44 -0.61 1.81
N LEU A 32 4.64 0.70 1.75
CA LEU A 32 4.58 1.49 0.53
C LEU A 32 5.91 2.21 0.34
N GLU A 33 6.52 2.02 -0.81
CA GLU A 33 7.69 2.76 -1.26
C GLU A 33 7.40 3.42 -2.59
N ILE A 34 7.64 4.73 -2.68
CA ILE A 34 7.48 5.49 -3.92
C ILE A 34 8.78 6.20 -4.32
N LYS A 35 9.02 6.30 -5.62
CA LYS A 35 10.15 7.05 -6.19
C LYS A 35 9.63 8.33 -6.84
N THR A 36 10.12 9.48 -6.38
CA THR A 36 9.70 10.80 -6.85
C THR A 36 10.87 11.79 -6.79
N ASP A 37 10.75 12.97 -7.37
CA ASP A 37 11.80 13.98 -7.30
C ASP A 37 11.65 14.85 -6.04
N LEU A 38 12.58 14.70 -5.10
CA LEU A 38 12.59 15.45 -3.83
C LEU A 38 13.51 16.68 -3.87
N ARG A 39 14.13 16.98 -5.02
CA ARG A 39 15.09 18.09 -5.11
C ARG A 39 14.41 19.42 -4.78
N LYS A 40 13.27 19.73 -5.40
CA LYS A 40 12.59 21.02 -5.21
C LYS A 40 12.23 21.25 -3.74
N SER A 41 11.50 20.32 -3.14
CA SER A 41 11.10 20.37 -1.73
C SER A 41 12.29 20.43 -0.77
N SER A 42 13.42 19.81 -1.10
CA SER A 42 14.63 19.88 -0.26
C SER A 42 15.26 21.27 -0.17
N PHE A 43 14.94 22.17 -1.11
CA PHE A 43 15.39 23.57 -1.07
C PHE A 43 14.27 24.54 -0.66
N SER A 44 13.02 24.27 -1.05
CA SER A 44 11.91 25.18 -0.79
C SER A 44 11.26 25.00 0.58
N ASP A 45 11.33 23.81 1.18
CA ASP A 45 10.61 23.46 2.43
C ASP A 45 9.07 23.55 2.32
N GLU A 46 8.53 23.54 1.10
CA GLU A 46 7.09 23.65 0.84
C GLU A 46 6.46 22.28 0.57
N LEU A 47 5.35 21.96 1.26
CA LEU A 47 4.62 20.69 1.06
C LEU A 47 4.12 20.53 -0.38
N ALA A 48 3.75 21.63 -1.03
CA ALA A 48 3.29 21.65 -2.42
C ALA A 48 4.36 21.18 -3.42
N ASP A 49 5.63 21.15 -3.02
CA ASP A 49 6.76 20.75 -3.87
C ASP A 49 7.18 19.29 -3.67
N THR A 50 6.45 18.52 -2.85
CA THR A 50 6.70 17.10 -2.61
C THR A 50 5.42 16.27 -2.74
N VAL A 51 5.55 14.96 -2.58
CA VAL A 51 4.40 14.06 -2.43
C VAL A 51 3.97 14.03 -0.98
N ASP A 52 2.70 14.33 -0.72
CA ASP A 52 2.10 14.25 0.61
C ASP A 52 1.91 12.79 1.04
N TYR A 53 2.71 12.35 2.01
CA TYR A 53 2.60 10.99 2.55
C TYR A 53 1.33 10.76 3.39
N VAL A 54 0.69 11.82 3.91
CA VAL A 54 -0.62 11.69 4.59
C VAL A 54 -1.67 11.26 3.58
N HIS A 55 -1.64 11.84 2.39
CA HIS A 55 -2.49 11.44 1.28
C HIS A 55 -2.20 10.00 0.81
N LEU A 56 -0.92 9.60 0.70
CA LEU A 56 -0.55 8.22 0.38
C LEU A 56 -1.10 7.20 1.41
N ASN A 57 -0.96 7.51 2.71
CA ASN A 57 -1.50 6.66 3.78
C ASN A 57 -3.03 6.55 3.68
N LYS A 58 -3.71 7.66 3.41
CA LYS A 58 -5.17 7.68 3.22
C LYS A 58 -5.59 6.76 2.07
N ILE A 59 -4.91 6.84 0.91
CA ILE A 59 -5.19 5.94 -0.22
C ILE A 59 -5.05 4.48 0.20
N VAL A 60 -3.95 4.13 0.88
CA VAL A 60 -3.73 2.74 1.34
C VAL A 60 -4.87 2.28 2.25
N VAL A 61 -5.23 3.06 3.27
CA VAL A 61 -6.28 2.69 4.24
C VAL A 61 -7.63 2.53 3.56
N GLU A 62 -8.01 3.46 2.67
CA GLU A 62 -9.28 3.40 1.95
C GLU A 62 -9.36 2.19 0.99
N GLU A 63 -8.26 1.87 0.29
CA GLU A 63 -8.24 0.71 -0.61
C GLU A 63 -8.23 -0.63 0.13
N MET A 64 -7.65 -0.68 1.34
CA MET A 64 -7.69 -1.85 2.23
C MET A 64 -9.09 -2.05 2.84
N ASP A 65 -9.86 -0.99 3.08
CA ASP A 65 -11.24 -1.11 3.60
C ASP A 65 -12.20 -1.79 2.60
N ILE A 66 -11.90 -1.67 1.30
CA ILE A 66 -12.70 -2.30 0.25
C ILE A 66 -12.35 -3.79 0.14
N ARG A 67 -13.28 -4.66 0.53
CA ARG A 67 -13.10 -6.12 0.47
C ARG A 67 -12.63 -6.61 -0.92
N SER A 68 -11.72 -7.58 -0.90
CA SER A 68 -11.16 -8.27 -2.06
C SER A 68 -10.95 -9.73 -1.74
N LYS A 69 -10.94 -10.59 -2.77
CA LYS A 69 -10.58 -12.00 -2.59
C LYS A 69 -9.08 -12.20 -2.47
N LEU A 70 -8.32 -11.41 -3.22
CA LEU A 70 -6.87 -11.56 -3.42
C LEU A 70 -6.13 -10.31 -2.92
N LEU A 71 -4.93 -10.51 -2.36
CA LEU A 71 -4.08 -9.41 -1.89
C LEU A 71 -3.47 -8.65 -3.07
N GLU A 72 -3.14 -9.37 -4.15
CA GLU A 72 -2.65 -8.86 -5.42
C GLU A 72 -3.62 -7.83 -5.99
N HIS A 73 -4.92 -8.10 -5.90
CA HIS A 73 -5.95 -7.18 -6.38
C HIS A 73 -5.95 -5.87 -5.58
N VAL A 74 -5.82 -5.93 -4.26
CA VAL A 74 -5.79 -4.73 -3.40
C VAL A 74 -4.52 -3.93 -3.65
N ALA A 75 -3.36 -4.59 -3.71
CA ALA A 75 -2.09 -3.94 -4.03
C ALA A 75 -2.15 -3.22 -5.38
N GLN A 76 -2.74 -3.84 -6.40
CA GLN A 76 -2.91 -3.20 -7.71
C GLN A 76 -3.84 -1.98 -7.65
N ARG A 77 -4.92 -2.01 -6.87
CA ARG A 77 -5.79 -0.83 -6.68
C ARG A 77 -5.06 0.32 -6.02
N ILE A 78 -4.26 0.03 -4.98
CA ILE A 78 -3.41 1.04 -4.30
C ILE A 78 -2.47 1.68 -5.32
N ILE A 79 -1.73 0.87 -6.10
CA ILE A 79 -0.80 1.37 -7.13
C ILE A 79 -1.53 2.23 -8.16
N ALA A 80 -2.64 1.73 -8.71
CA ALA A 80 -3.40 2.43 -9.73
C ALA A 80 -3.92 3.78 -9.24
N ARG A 81 -4.41 3.83 -7.99
CA ARG A 81 -4.92 5.06 -7.37
C ARG A 81 -3.82 6.06 -7.07
N ILE A 82 -2.67 5.62 -6.54
CA ILE A 82 -1.51 6.50 -6.32
C ILE A 82 -1.02 7.08 -7.65
N PHE A 83 -0.90 6.28 -8.72
CA PHE A 83 -0.49 6.82 -10.02
C PHE A 83 -1.50 7.82 -10.59
N LYS A 84 -2.80 7.60 -10.37
CA LYS A 84 -3.85 8.52 -10.79
C LYS A 84 -3.80 9.84 -10.04
N GLU A 85 -3.64 9.80 -8.71
CA GLU A 85 -3.77 10.98 -7.84
C GLU A 85 -2.43 11.71 -7.62
N THR A 86 -1.28 11.05 -7.83
CA THR A 86 0.05 11.62 -7.62
C THR A 86 0.95 11.52 -8.87
N PRO A 87 0.83 12.47 -9.83
CA PRO A 87 1.52 12.42 -11.12
C PRO A 87 3.06 12.40 -11.06
N SER A 88 3.66 12.97 -10.01
CA SER A 88 5.12 13.07 -9.85
C SER A 88 5.80 11.74 -9.52
N VAL A 89 5.03 10.72 -9.11
CA VAL A 89 5.56 9.39 -8.77
C VAL A 89 5.93 8.61 -10.02
N SER A 90 7.19 8.19 -10.09
CA SER A 90 7.79 7.46 -11.22
C SER A 90 7.81 5.94 -11.05
N ARG A 91 7.81 5.46 -9.81
CA ARG A 91 7.82 4.04 -9.45
C ARG A 91 7.14 3.83 -8.11
N ILE A 92 6.42 2.73 -7.96
CA ILE A 92 5.75 2.32 -6.73
C ILE A 92 6.12 0.87 -6.43
N ILE A 93 6.43 0.58 -5.17
CA ILE A 93 6.45 -0.78 -4.62
C ILE A 93 5.40 -0.82 -3.50
N VAL A 94 4.48 -1.76 -3.58
CA VAL A 94 3.50 -2.04 -2.52
C VAL A 94 3.68 -3.48 -2.07
N ALA A 95 3.88 -3.67 -0.77
CA ALA A 95 3.82 -4.97 -0.14
C ALA A 95 2.60 -5.04 0.79
N VAL A 96 1.75 -6.05 0.61
CA VAL A 96 0.58 -6.31 1.45
C VAL A 96 0.79 -7.63 2.17
N SER A 97 0.82 -7.59 3.50
CA SER A 97 1.01 -8.74 4.37
C SER A 97 -0.29 -9.07 5.09
N LYS A 98 -0.72 -10.33 5.00
CA LYS A 98 -1.73 -10.91 5.90
C LYS A 98 -1.02 -11.45 7.14
N LEU A 99 -1.35 -10.93 8.31
CA LEU A 99 -0.73 -11.35 9.57
C LEU A 99 -1.44 -12.58 10.12
N ASN A 100 -0.69 -13.52 10.67
CA ASN A 100 -1.19 -14.78 11.24
C ASN A 100 -2.23 -15.49 10.34
N PRO A 101 -1.91 -15.73 9.05
CA PRO A 101 -2.88 -16.28 8.11
C PRO A 101 -3.27 -17.73 8.48
N PRO A 102 -4.52 -18.14 8.24
CA PRO A 102 -5.01 -19.46 8.61
C PRO A 102 -4.56 -20.54 7.60
N ILE A 103 -3.25 -20.80 7.51
CA ILE A 103 -2.66 -21.73 6.53
C ILE A 103 -2.24 -23.08 7.13
N GLY A 104 -2.71 -23.40 8.33
CA GLY A 104 -2.42 -24.69 8.98
C GLY A 104 -0.97 -24.86 9.45
N GLY A 105 -0.25 -23.75 9.67
CA GLY A 105 1.10 -23.72 10.22
C GLY A 105 1.34 -22.43 11.01
N ASP A 106 2.41 -22.41 11.82
CA ASP A 106 2.80 -21.24 12.62
C ASP A 106 3.67 -20.31 11.77
N VAL A 107 3.05 -19.31 11.15
CA VAL A 107 3.72 -18.29 10.34
C VAL A 107 3.29 -16.90 10.79
N GLU A 108 4.27 -16.00 10.88
CA GLU A 108 4.02 -14.61 11.29
C GLU A 108 3.16 -13.86 10.26
N ALA A 109 3.48 -13.98 8.97
CA ALA A 109 2.75 -13.31 7.91
C ALA A 109 3.00 -13.96 6.54
N VAL A 110 2.06 -13.74 5.63
CA VAL A 110 2.25 -13.97 4.19
C VAL A 110 2.17 -12.63 3.48
N THR A 111 3.19 -12.31 2.67
CA THR A 111 3.32 -11.02 1.99
C THR A 111 3.37 -11.21 0.48
N ILE A 112 2.55 -10.44 -0.24
CA ILE A 112 2.73 -10.21 -1.67
C ILE A 112 3.40 -8.86 -1.86
N GLN A 113 4.21 -8.72 -2.92
CA GLN A 113 4.83 -7.47 -3.29
C GLN A 113 4.70 -7.26 -4.79
N ILE A 114 4.24 -6.07 -5.18
CA ILE A 114 4.13 -5.65 -6.57
C ILE A 114 4.99 -4.40 -6.75
N GLU A 115 5.75 -4.35 -7.84
CA GLU A 115 6.53 -3.20 -8.26
C GLU A 115 6.07 -2.75 -9.64
N GLU A 116 5.74 -1.48 -9.78
CA GLU A 116 5.25 -0.89 -11.04
C GLU A 116 5.96 0.44 -11.33
N TYR A 117 6.10 0.73 -12.62
CA TYR A 117 6.74 1.93 -13.14
C TYR A 117 5.73 2.74 -13.93
N ARG A 118 5.82 4.08 -13.84
CA ARG A 118 5.00 4.95 -14.69
C ARG A 118 5.54 4.86 -16.12
N ASN A 119 4.67 4.44 -17.05
CA ASN A 119 4.94 4.45 -18.50
C ASN A 119 4.91 5.86 -19.07
#